data_AF-A0A166MDG8-F1
#
_entry.id   AF-A0A166MDG8-F1
#
_cell.length_a   1.000
_cell.length_b   1.000
_cell.length_c   1.000
_cell.angle_alpha   90.00
_cell.angle_beta   90.00
_cell.angle_gamma   90.00
#
_symmetry.space_group_name_H-M   'P 1'
#
loop_
_entity.id
_entity.type
_entity.pdbx_description
1 polymer ?
#
loop_
_entity_poly.entity_id
_entity_poly.type
_entity_poly.pdbx_seq_one_letter_code
_entity_poly.pdbx_strand_id
1 'polypeptide(L)'
;MALPATRSAITHLELVRLLLQELDERRIAVRGALDAALMHVASSRAELASLDARHDALLADICAQQSLLMRSIIGPFPVELLRAIFIELTTAQEDGLVTADLYYAYNPDRARTPFYLAAVSSRWRQVALHTPELWTYIGVPNIVNATRRQAIGENPETLPEPGGHFRDLHLSNHIANLHPAW
;
A
#
# COMPACT_ATOMS: atom_id res chain seq x y z
N MET A 1 -54.66 -24.31 -64.03
CA MET A 1 -53.36 -23.64 -64.18
C MET A 1 -52.95 -23.00 -62.84
N ALA A 2 -52.34 -23.76 -61.92
CA ALA A 2 -51.94 -23.28 -60.58
C ALA A 2 -50.59 -23.86 -60.10
N LEU A 3 -49.65 -24.11 -61.03
CA LEU A 3 -48.40 -24.84 -60.80
C LEU A 3 -47.12 -24.00 -60.55
N PRO A 4 -47.02 -22.67 -60.84
CA PRO A 4 -45.77 -21.94 -60.58
C PRO A 4 -45.60 -21.50 -59.11
N ALA A 5 -46.71 -21.24 -58.39
CA ALA A 5 -46.66 -20.75 -57.02
C ALA A 5 -46.17 -21.82 -56.02
N THR A 6 -46.50 -23.10 -56.25
CA THR A 6 -46.10 -24.21 -55.36
C THR A 6 -44.61 -24.51 -55.46
N ARG A 7 -44.01 -24.43 -56.66
CA ARG A 7 -42.58 -24.67 -56.86
C ARG A 7 -41.71 -23.60 -56.17
N SER A 8 -42.16 -22.34 -56.22
CA SER A 8 -41.50 -21.23 -55.52
C SER A 8 -41.58 -21.37 -53.99
N ALA A 9 -42.69 -21.90 -53.47
CA ALA A 9 -42.85 -22.12 -52.03
C ALA A 9 -41.91 -23.22 -51.52
N ILE A 10 -41.72 -24.30 -52.30
CA ILE A 10 -40.81 -25.40 -51.94
C ILE A 10 -39.36 -24.90 -51.88
N THR A 11 -38.89 -24.17 -52.90
CA THR A 11 -37.52 -23.63 -52.91
C THR A 11 -37.27 -22.65 -51.77
N HIS A 12 -38.28 -21.88 -51.37
CA HIS A 12 -38.17 -20.97 -50.24
C HIS A 12 -38.06 -21.72 -48.91
N LEU A 13 -38.83 -22.81 -48.72
CA LEU A 13 -38.75 -23.63 -47.51
C LEU A 13 -37.39 -24.32 -47.37
N GLU A 14 -36.81 -24.79 -48.48
CA GLU A 14 -35.47 -25.37 -48.49
C GLU A 14 -34.40 -24.34 -48.11
N LEU A 15 -34.49 -23.12 -48.66
CA LEU A 15 -33.60 -22.02 -48.29
C LEU A 15 -33.69 -21.69 -46.80
N VAL A 16 -34.91 -21.56 -46.26
CA VAL A 16 -35.13 -21.28 -44.84
C VAL A 16 -34.54 -22.37 -43.96
N ARG A 17 -34.71 -23.65 -44.34
CA ARG A 17 -34.13 -24.77 -43.59
C ARG A 17 -32.61 -24.73 -43.56
N LEU A 18 -31.96 -24.43 -44.68
CA LEU A 18 -30.50 -24.30 -44.75
C LEU A 18 -30.00 -23.14 -43.88
N LEU A 19 -30.70 -22.00 -43.92
CA LEU A 19 -30.37 -20.86 -43.06
C LEU A 19 -30.53 -21.19 -41.58
N LEU A 20 -31.57 -21.92 -41.19
CA LEU A 20 -31.75 -22.36 -39.81
C LEU A 20 -30.63 -23.30 -39.36
N GLN A 21 -30.24 -24.25 -40.20
CA GLN A 21 -29.15 -25.16 -39.90
C GLN A 21 -27.83 -24.40 -39.71
N GLU A 22 -27.49 -23.48 -40.61
CA GLU A 22 -26.31 -22.62 -40.49
C GLU A 22 -26.33 -21.78 -39.20
N LEU A 23 -27.49 -21.24 -38.82
CA LEU A 23 -27.64 -20.48 -37.57
C LEU A 23 -27.44 -21.36 -36.34
N ASP A 24 -27.95 -22.59 -36.34
CA ASP A 24 -27.75 -23.54 -35.24
C ASP A 24 -26.29 -23.96 -35.13
N GLU A 25 -25.62 -24.24 -36.25
CA GLU A 25 -24.19 -24.56 -36.28
C GLU A 25 -23.35 -23.40 -35.73
N ARG A 26 -23.63 -22.16 -36.16
CA ARG A 26 -22.98 -20.96 -35.61
C ARG A 26 -23.26 -20.78 -34.13
N ARG A 27 -24.50 -21.02 -33.69
CA ARG A 27 -24.87 -20.91 -32.27
C ARG A 27 -24.11 -21.92 -31.41
N ILE A 28 -23.98 -23.16 -31.87
CA ILE A 28 -23.20 -24.20 -31.19
C ILE A 28 -21.72 -23.79 -31.12
N ALA A 29 -21.15 -23.33 -32.24
CA ALA A 29 -19.77 -22.88 -32.29
C ALA A 29 -19.49 -21.70 -31.34
N VAL A 30 -20.35 -20.68 -31.34
CA VAL A 30 -20.25 -19.52 -30.43
C VAL A 30 -20.36 -19.95 -28.98
N ARG A 31 -21.30 -20.85 -28.66
CA ARG A 31 -21.46 -21.36 -27.29
C ARG A 31 -20.23 -22.15 -26.82
N GLY A 32 -19.69 -23.02 -27.68
CA GLY A 32 -18.46 -23.75 -27.38
C GLY A 32 -17.27 -22.82 -27.16
N ALA A 33 -17.14 -21.77 -27.99
CA ALA A 33 -16.10 -20.76 -27.81
C ALA A 33 -16.26 -19.96 -26.51
N LEU A 34 -17.50 -19.61 -26.13
CA LEU A 34 -17.80 -18.93 -24.87
C LEU A 34 -17.45 -19.83 -23.67
N ASP A 35 -17.88 -21.09 -23.69
CA ASP A 35 -17.59 -22.05 -22.61
C ASP A 35 -16.07 -22.27 -22.46
N ALA A 36 -15.34 -22.40 -23.57
CA ALA A 36 -13.88 -22.49 -23.55
C ALA A 36 -13.22 -21.22 -22.98
N ALA A 37 -13.70 -20.03 -23.35
CA ALA A 37 -13.19 -18.77 -22.82
C ALA A 37 -13.46 -18.62 -21.31
N LEU A 38 -14.65 -19.01 -20.85
CA LEU A 38 -14.99 -19.00 -19.42
C LEU A 38 -14.11 -19.98 -18.63
N MET A 39 -13.85 -21.17 -19.17
CA MET A 39 -12.93 -22.13 -18.56
C MET A 39 -11.50 -21.59 -18.48
N HIS A 40 -11.03 -20.91 -19.53
CA HIS A 40 -9.71 -20.26 -19.51
C HIS A 40 -9.63 -19.17 -18.44
N VAL A 41 -10.64 -18.30 -18.34
CA VAL A 41 -10.69 -17.25 -17.30
C VAL A 41 -10.72 -17.85 -15.90
N ALA A 42 -11.48 -18.92 -15.68
CA ALA A 42 -11.51 -19.62 -14.40
C ALA A 42 -10.14 -20.21 -14.04
N SER A 43 -9.45 -20.83 -15.00
CA SER A 43 -8.10 -21.36 -14.81
C SER A 43 -7.11 -20.27 -14.42
N SER A 44 -7.06 -19.18 -15.19
CA SER A 44 -6.15 -18.07 -14.91
C SER A 44 -6.41 -17.43 -13.54
N ARG A 45 -7.68 -17.32 -13.13
CA ARG A 45 -8.02 -16.83 -11.79
C ARG A 45 -7.55 -17.76 -10.67
N ALA A 46 -7.64 -19.07 -10.87
CA ALA A 46 -7.13 -20.04 -9.90
C ALA A 46 -5.60 -19.97 -9.77
N GLU A 47 -4.90 -19.78 -10.89
CA GLU A 47 -3.45 -19.58 -10.90
C GLU A 47 -3.03 -18.30 -10.16
N LEU A 48 -3.71 -17.19 -10.41
CA LEU A 48 -3.46 -15.93 -9.71
C LEU A 48 -3.68 -16.07 -8.19
N ALA A 49 -4.79 -16.68 -7.78
CA ALA A 49 -5.06 -16.92 -6.35
C ALA A 49 -3.98 -17.81 -5.70
N SER A 50 -3.46 -18.80 -6.42
CA SER A 50 -2.34 -19.62 -5.94
C SER A 50 -1.03 -18.85 -5.83
N LEU A 51 -0.77 -17.92 -6.75
CA LEU A 51 0.41 -17.06 -6.70
C LEU A 51 0.34 -16.06 -5.55
N ASP A 52 -0.81 -15.44 -5.33
CA ASP A 52 -1.05 -14.52 -4.21
C ASP A 52 -0.83 -15.24 -2.87
N ALA A 53 -1.42 -16.42 -2.70
CA ALA A 53 -1.22 -17.22 -1.49
C ALA A 53 0.26 -17.59 -1.26
N ARG A 54 1.00 -17.91 -2.32
CA ARG A 54 2.44 -18.21 -2.23
C ARG A 54 3.25 -16.95 -1.90
N HIS A 55 2.92 -15.82 -2.49
CA HIS A 55 3.56 -14.54 -2.22
C HIS A 55 3.38 -14.14 -0.75
N ASP A 56 2.15 -14.23 -0.24
CA ASP A 56 1.85 -13.93 1.15
C ASP A 56 2.59 -14.86 2.11
N ALA A 57 2.68 -16.15 1.79
CA ALA A 57 3.46 -17.11 2.57
C ALA A 57 4.96 -16.78 2.59
N LEU A 58 5.53 -16.35 1.46
CA LEU A 58 6.94 -15.92 1.38
C LEU A 58 7.19 -14.64 2.18
N LEU A 59 6.30 -13.65 2.11
CA LEU A 59 6.41 -12.45 2.91
C LEU A 59 6.33 -12.76 4.41
N ALA A 60 5.43 -13.65 4.82
CA ALA A 60 5.33 -14.10 6.20
C ALA A 60 6.63 -14.78 6.69
N ASP A 61 7.25 -15.62 5.86
CA ASP A 61 8.52 -16.28 6.18
C ASP A 61 9.68 -15.28 6.29
N ILE A 62 9.79 -14.33 5.34
CA ILE A 62 10.80 -13.26 5.38
C ILE A 62 10.65 -12.45 6.67
N CYS A 63 9.44 -12.04 7.03
CA CYS A 63 9.16 -11.32 8.27
C CYS A 63 9.56 -12.14 9.52
N ALA A 64 9.27 -13.44 9.52
CA ALA A 64 9.65 -14.33 10.61
C ALA A 64 11.17 -14.46 10.73
N GLN A 65 11.89 -14.65 9.62
CA GLN A 65 13.34 -14.75 9.57
C GLN A 65 14.01 -13.45 10.00
N GLN A 66 13.55 -12.30 9.50
CA GLN A 66 14.03 -10.98 9.92
C GLN A 66 13.83 -10.79 11.43
N SER A 67 12.68 -11.18 11.98
CA SER A 67 12.41 -11.10 13.41
C SER A 67 13.34 -11.99 14.24
N LEU A 68 13.69 -13.18 13.73
CA LEU A 68 14.67 -14.08 14.36
C LEU A 68 16.09 -13.48 14.34
N LEU A 69 16.52 -12.95 13.19
CA LEU A 69 17.81 -12.30 13.02
C LEU A 69 17.92 -11.04 13.89
N MET A 70 16.87 -10.22 13.93
CA MET A 70 16.85 -9.02 14.78
C MET A 70 16.94 -9.40 16.26
N ARG A 71 16.28 -10.48 16.70
CA ARG A 71 16.43 -10.96 18.08
C ARG A 71 17.84 -11.45 18.38
N SER A 72 18.49 -12.16 17.46
CA SER A 72 19.85 -12.68 17.69
C SER A 72 20.93 -11.60 17.66
N ILE A 73 20.75 -10.57 16.83
CA ILE A 73 21.72 -9.47 16.67
C ILE A 73 21.50 -8.37 17.71
N ILE A 74 20.25 -7.94 17.90
CA ILE A 74 19.93 -6.80 18.78
C ILE A 74 20.00 -7.22 20.25
N GLY A 75 19.74 -8.47 20.61
CA GLY A 75 19.89 -8.95 21.99
C GLY A 75 21.25 -8.61 22.62
N PRO A 76 22.37 -9.05 22.01
CA PRO A 76 23.73 -8.80 22.52
C PRO A 76 24.32 -7.44 22.13
N PHE A 77 23.64 -6.65 21.29
CA PHE A 77 24.19 -5.38 20.82
C PHE A 77 24.47 -4.42 22.00
N PRO A 78 25.65 -3.80 22.15
CA PRO A 78 25.95 -2.91 23.27
C PRO A 78 25.04 -1.69 23.35
N VAL A 79 24.66 -1.30 24.57
CA VAL A 79 23.71 -0.19 24.79
C VAL A 79 24.34 1.16 24.45
N GLU A 80 25.64 1.28 24.63
CA GLU A 80 26.46 2.46 24.36
C GLU A 80 26.53 2.76 22.86
N LEU A 81 26.66 1.71 22.04
CA LEU A 81 26.62 1.84 20.59
C LEU A 81 25.22 2.22 20.11
N LEU A 82 24.17 1.68 20.73
CA LEU A 82 22.80 2.06 20.40
C LEU A 82 22.54 3.53 20.72
N ARG A 83 23.03 4.01 21.86
CA ARG A 83 23.00 5.43 22.23
C ARG A 83 23.74 6.29 21.21
N ALA A 84 24.95 5.91 20.81
CA ALA A 84 25.73 6.66 19.82
C ALA A 84 25.00 6.76 18.48
N ILE A 85 24.39 5.67 18.02
CA ILE A 85 23.55 5.65 16.81
C ILE A 85 22.35 6.60 16.96
N PHE A 86 21.66 6.57 18.10
CA PHE A 86 20.50 7.44 18.32
C PHE A 86 20.89 8.92 18.28
N ILE A 87 22.02 9.29 18.91
CA ILE A 87 22.53 10.65 18.89
C ILE A 87 22.81 11.07 17.46
N GLU A 88 23.57 10.27 16.72
CA GLU A 88 23.92 10.54 15.32
C GLU A 88 22.67 10.74 14.44
N LEU A 89 21.64 9.91 14.60
CA LEU A 89 20.38 10.03 13.87
C LEU A 89 19.62 11.32 14.18
N THR A 90 19.76 11.86 15.39
CA THR A 90 19.11 13.13 15.79
C THR A 90 19.93 14.37 15.43
N THR A 91 21.26 14.25 15.32
CA THR A 91 22.18 15.37 15.01
C THR A 91 22.46 15.51 13.52
N ALA A 92 22.51 14.42 12.75
CA ALA A 92 22.72 14.45 11.30
C ALA A 92 21.57 15.15 10.53
N GLN A 93 20.43 15.40 11.20
CA GLN A 93 19.30 16.14 10.63
C GLN A 93 19.53 17.67 10.60
N GLU A 94 20.69 18.17 11.03
CA GLU A 94 21.06 19.59 11.04
C GLU A 94 21.67 20.09 9.70
N ASP A 95 22.14 19.21 8.81
CA ASP A 95 22.92 19.60 7.61
C ASP A 95 22.10 20.09 6.40
N GLY A 96 20.78 20.24 6.55
CA GLY A 96 19.90 20.72 5.49
C GLY A 96 19.91 22.25 5.35
N LEU A 97 20.87 22.79 4.58
CA LEU A 97 20.84 24.14 3.96
C LEU A 97 20.14 25.21 4.81
N VAL A 98 20.70 25.50 5.99
CA VAL A 98 20.27 26.64 6.81
C VAL A 98 20.71 27.92 6.09
N THR A 99 19.89 28.41 5.17
CA THR A 99 19.94 29.83 4.79
C THR A 99 19.68 30.64 6.05
N ALA A 100 20.54 31.63 6.32
CA ALA A 100 20.61 32.38 7.58
C ALA A 100 19.28 32.96 8.10
N ASP A 101 18.26 33.07 7.24
CA ASP A 101 16.91 33.56 7.58
C ASP A 101 16.01 32.52 8.30
N LEU A 102 16.41 31.25 8.38
CA LEU A 102 15.62 30.15 8.95
C LEU A 102 16.24 29.51 10.20
N TYR A 103 17.14 30.20 10.91
CA TYR A 103 17.83 29.68 12.10
C TYR A 103 16.89 29.20 13.24
N TYR A 104 15.59 29.50 13.16
CA TYR A 104 14.56 29.08 14.10
C TYR A 104 13.43 28.25 13.45
N ALA A 105 13.62 27.74 12.23
CA ALA A 105 12.61 26.92 11.58
C ALA A 105 12.45 25.59 12.33
N TYR A 106 11.20 25.29 12.66
CA TYR A 106 10.83 24.02 13.26
C TYR A 106 11.12 22.86 12.27
N ASN A 107 11.92 21.88 12.69
CA ASN A 107 12.24 20.67 11.96
C ASN A 107 11.37 19.52 12.51
N PRO A 108 10.28 19.14 11.83
CA PRO A 108 9.38 18.11 12.31
C PRO A 108 10.02 16.73 12.39
N ASP A 109 11.01 16.45 11.54
CA ASP A 109 11.68 15.16 11.52
C ASP A 109 12.56 15.01 12.76
N ARG A 110 13.35 16.04 13.09
CA ARG A 110 14.17 16.07 14.31
C ARG A 110 13.33 15.93 15.58
N ALA A 111 12.19 16.62 15.65
CA ALA A 111 11.31 16.53 16.80
C ALA A 111 10.64 15.14 16.95
N ARG A 112 10.48 14.39 15.87
CA ARG A 112 9.83 13.06 15.88
C ARG A 112 10.82 11.91 16.07
N THR A 113 12.07 12.05 15.63
CA THR A 113 13.10 11.00 15.68
C THR A 113 13.18 10.30 17.04
N PRO A 114 13.25 11.00 18.20
CA PRO A 114 13.32 10.33 19.51
C PRO A 114 12.12 9.42 19.79
N PHE A 115 10.93 9.83 19.35
CA PHE A 115 9.71 9.05 19.52
C PHE A 115 9.70 7.80 18.63
N TYR A 116 10.16 7.92 17.38
CA TYR A 116 10.29 6.76 16.49
C TYR A 116 11.29 5.74 17.04
N LEU A 117 12.44 6.19 17.54
CA LEU A 117 13.44 5.32 18.15
C LEU A 117 12.86 4.62 19.40
N ALA A 118 12.13 5.34 20.25
CA ALA A 118 11.48 4.80 21.44
C ALA A 118 10.31 3.83 21.17
N ALA A 119 9.78 3.81 19.94
CA ALA A 119 8.67 2.95 19.55
C ALA A 119 9.11 1.54 19.12
N VAL A 120 10.38 1.34 18.75
CA VAL A 120 10.88 0.09 18.16
C VAL A 120 10.79 -1.11 19.11
N SER A 121 11.27 -0.96 20.34
CA SER A 121 11.25 -2.03 21.36
C SER A 121 11.31 -1.45 22.77
N SER A 122 11.00 -2.26 23.79
CA SER A 122 11.16 -1.88 25.20
C SER A 122 12.60 -1.45 25.52
N ARG A 123 13.58 -2.15 24.95
CA ARG A 123 15.00 -1.85 25.09
C ARG A 123 15.37 -0.50 24.47
N TRP A 124 14.95 -0.25 23.24
CA TRP A 124 15.20 1.01 22.55
C TRP A 124 14.55 2.19 23.28
N ARG A 125 13.34 1.98 23.81
CA ARG A 125 12.65 2.95 24.67
C ARG A 125 13.45 3.31 25.91
N GLN A 126 13.98 2.31 26.62
CA GLN A 126 14.83 2.57 27.79
C GLN A 126 16.06 3.38 27.40
N VAL A 127 16.75 3.03 26.32
CA VAL A 127 17.92 3.78 25.85
C VAL A 127 17.56 5.22 25.48
N ALA A 128 16.46 5.42 24.76
CA ALA A 128 16.01 6.75 24.37
C ALA A 128 15.68 7.61 25.60
N LEU A 129 14.99 7.05 26.60
CA LEU A 129 14.65 7.77 27.84
C LEU A 129 15.87 8.05 28.72
N HIS A 130 16.87 7.17 28.71
CA HIS A 130 18.14 7.34 29.45
C HIS A 130 19.21 8.12 28.70
N THR A 131 18.87 8.73 27.56
CA THR A 131 19.78 9.56 26.75
C THR A 131 19.18 10.96 26.60
N PRO A 132 19.43 11.86 27.57
CA PRO A 132 18.86 13.21 27.58
C PRO A 132 19.19 14.03 26.32
N GLU A 133 20.31 13.75 25.66
CA GLU A 133 20.80 14.46 24.47
C GLU A 133 19.80 14.38 23.30
N LEU A 134 19.02 13.30 23.22
CA LEU A 134 18.00 13.11 22.18
C LEU A 134 16.81 14.07 22.32
N TRP A 135 16.59 14.61 23.53
CA TRP A 135 15.43 15.42 23.87
C TRP A 135 15.74 16.92 23.89
N THR A 136 16.90 17.32 23.37
CA THR A 136 17.33 18.72 23.24
C THR A 136 16.46 19.50 22.25
N TYR A 137 15.73 18.81 21.37
CA TYR A 137 14.87 19.40 20.36
C TYR A 137 13.45 18.82 20.42
N ILE A 138 12.50 19.60 20.92
CA ILE A 138 11.10 19.19 21.05
C ILE A 138 10.20 20.21 20.35
N GLY A 139 9.38 19.72 19.42
CA GLY A 139 8.31 20.49 18.80
C GLY A 139 7.12 20.62 19.73
N VAL A 140 6.86 21.82 20.23
CA VAL A 140 5.59 22.11 20.93
C VAL A 140 4.59 22.60 19.89
N PRO A 141 3.44 21.92 19.70
CA PRO A 141 2.42 22.42 18.79
C PRO A 141 1.96 23.80 19.25
N ASN A 142 1.79 24.72 18.31
CA ASN A 142 1.25 26.04 18.61
C ASN A 142 -0.20 25.92 19.08
N ILE A 143 -0.39 25.93 20.40
CA ILE A 143 -1.69 25.78 21.09
C ILE A 143 -2.72 26.84 20.69
N VAL A 144 -2.28 28.01 20.17
CA VAL A 144 -3.19 29.08 19.72
C VAL A 144 -4.07 28.63 18.54
N ASN A 145 -3.57 27.72 17.70
CA ASN A 145 -4.33 27.16 16.58
C ASN A 145 -5.23 25.99 17.00
N ALA A 146 -4.89 25.29 18.08
CA ALA A 146 -5.70 24.18 18.60
C ALA A 146 -7.00 24.69 19.24
N THR A 147 -6.93 25.78 20.01
CA THR A 147 -8.11 26.44 20.58
C THR A 147 -8.99 27.06 19.49
N ARG A 148 -8.40 27.60 18.40
CA ARG A 148 -9.18 28.13 17.26
C ARG A 148 -9.92 27.04 16.48
N ARG A 149 -9.30 25.88 16.25
CA ARG A 149 -9.95 24.72 15.60
C ARG A 149 -11.05 24.06 16.44
N GLN A 150 -11.01 24.22 17.77
CA GLN A 150 -12.09 23.77 18.65
C GLN A 150 -13.19 24.82 18.83
N ALA A 151 -12.85 26.11 18.81
CA ALA A 151 -13.82 27.21 18.96
C ALA A 151 -14.59 27.52 17.68
N ILE A 152 -13.97 27.31 16.52
CA ILE A 152 -14.62 27.37 15.22
C ILE A 152 -14.89 25.92 14.83
N GLY A 153 -16.14 25.47 14.86
CA GLY A 153 -16.56 24.15 14.36
C GLY A 153 -16.38 24.04 12.84
N GLU A 154 -15.14 24.23 12.37
CA GLU A 154 -14.77 24.20 10.96
C GLU A 154 -14.61 22.74 10.53
N ASN A 155 -15.59 22.32 9.73
CA ASN A 155 -15.65 21.06 9.02
C ASN A 155 -14.37 20.89 8.16
N PRO A 156 -13.62 19.77 8.25
CA PRO A 156 -12.29 19.64 7.65
C PRO A 156 -12.24 19.56 6.10
N GLU A 157 -13.33 19.87 5.39
CA GLU A 157 -13.45 19.57 3.95
C GLU A 157 -13.30 20.78 3.01
N THR A 158 -13.01 21.98 3.50
CA THR A 158 -12.96 23.16 2.62
C THR A 158 -11.81 24.12 2.93
N LEU A 159 -10.59 23.77 2.52
CA LEU A 159 -9.59 24.75 2.09
C LEU A 159 -8.60 24.11 1.10
N PRO A 160 -8.12 24.86 0.10
CA PRO A 160 -7.43 24.33 -1.07
C PRO A 160 -5.97 24.01 -0.77
N GLU A 161 -5.52 22.88 -1.32
CA GLU A 161 -4.14 22.43 -1.39
C GLU A 161 -3.16 23.56 -1.77
N PRO A 162 -2.19 23.92 -0.92
CA PRO A 162 -1.02 24.64 -1.39
C PRO A 162 -0.13 23.63 -2.12
N GLY A 163 -0.09 23.76 -3.46
CA GLY A 163 0.77 22.98 -4.32
C GLY A 163 2.21 22.95 -3.79
N GLY A 164 2.63 21.78 -3.34
CA GLY A 164 4.00 21.46 -2.97
C GLY A 164 4.23 20.01 -3.33
N HIS A 165 5.07 19.78 -4.33
CA HIS A 165 5.40 18.48 -4.91
C HIS A 165 5.54 17.36 -3.88
N PHE A 166 4.48 16.57 -3.77
CA PHE A 166 4.45 15.28 -3.10
C PHE A 166 4.58 14.19 -4.18
N ARG A 167 5.80 14.00 -4.71
CA ARG A 167 6.16 12.77 -5.42
C ARG A 167 7.59 12.37 -5.10
N ASP A 168 7.70 11.11 -4.69
CA ASP A 168 8.88 10.26 -4.71
C ASP A 168 9.87 10.36 -3.54
N LEU A 169 9.39 10.06 -2.33
CA LEU A 169 10.14 9.20 -1.43
C LEU A 169 9.37 7.89 -1.24
N HIS A 170 9.69 6.98 -2.15
CA HIS A 170 9.36 5.57 -2.15
C HIS A 170 10.11 4.87 -1.01
N LEU A 171 9.76 5.15 0.25
CA LEU A 171 10.13 4.30 1.38
C LEU A 171 8.87 3.58 1.84
N SER A 172 8.71 2.41 1.22
CA SER A 172 7.68 1.43 1.48
C SER A 172 7.35 1.31 2.96
N ASN A 173 6.05 1.45 3.24
CA ASN A 173 5.34 0.85 4.35
C ASN A 173 5.88 -0.56 4.65
N HIS A 174 6.71 -0.69 5.70
CA HIS A 174 7.06 -2.00 6.24
C HIS A 174 7.08 -2.08 7.77
N ILE A 175 6.54 -1.08 8.48
CA ILE A 175 6.54 -1.08 9.96
C ILE A 175 5.13 -0.97 10.57
N ALA A 176 4.05 -0.99 9.77
CA ALA A 176 2.69 -0.81 10.30
C ALA A 176 1.98 -2.09 10.79
N ASN A 177 2.54 -3.29 10.62
CA ASN A 177 1.88 -4.56 11.00
C ASN A 177 2.60 -5.35 12.10
N LEU A 178 3.20 -4.67 13.08
CA LEU A 178 3.54 -5.31 14.35
C LEU A 178 2.38 -5.11 15.32
N HIS A 179 1.41 -6.02 15.23
CA HIS A 179 0.39 -6.21 16.26
C HIS A 179 1.09 -6.45 17.61
N PRO A 180 0.67 -5.80 18.71
CA PRO A 180 1.28 -6.04 20.01
C PRO A 180 0.80 -7.41 20.52
N ALA A 181 1.73 -8.36 20.58
CA ALA A 181 1.67 -9.48 21.52
C ALA A 181 2.74 -9.23 22.58
N TRP A 182 2.49 -8.21 23.41
CA TRP A 182 3.09 -8.01 24.74
C TRP A 182 2.01 -7.42 25.64
#